data_AF-C1FME1-F1
#
_entry.id   AF-C1FME1-F1
#
_cell.length_a   1.000
_cell.length_b   1.000
_cell.length_c   1.000
_cell.angle_alpha   90.00
_cell.angle_beta   90.00
_cell.angle_gamma   90.00
#
_symmetry.space_group_name_H-M   'P 1'
#
loop_
_entity.id
_entity.type
_entity.pdbx_description
1 polymer ?
#
loop_
_entity_poly.entity_id
_entity_poly.type
_entity_poly.pdbx_seq_one_letter_code
_entity_poly.pdbx_strand_id
1 'polypeptide(L)'
;MENKKNKKPFYKKWWVWILAIIILAGLGQGTGDKKKAQKTATQQEQKKEDAKRDAEKKAKKEKEKKAKEEAEKKPKKEDNEATLITTAQGVVKKNLKAPSTAKFPWSFKEYNIQESKSENKDMIIYTVTGYVDAENSFSAKIRNNFIVKMECTKDLSKYRVLDVNITE
;
A
#
# COMPACT_ATOMS: atom_id res chain seq x y z
N MET A 1 28.82 -11.61 -18.82
CA MET A 1 27.92 -11.86 -17.67
C MET A 1 26.50 -11.92 -18.21
N GLU A 2 25.98 -13.12 -18.49
CA GLU A 2 24.67 -13.31 -19.12
C GLU A 2 23.54 -13.37 -18.10
N ASN A 3 22.63 -12.39 -18.16
CA ASN A 3 21.44 -12.32 -17.33
C ASN A 3 20.36 -13.30 -17.84
N LYS A 4 20.37 -14.53 -17.30
CA LYS A 4 19.36 -15.57 -17.60
C LYS A 4 18.03 -15.22 -16.91
N LYS A 5 17.12 -14.59 -17.66
CA LYS A 5 15.77 -14.21 -17.20
C LYS A 5 14.89 -15.46 -17.03
N ASN A 6 14.66 -15.91 -15.80
CA ASN A 6 13.70 -16.97 -15.48
C ASN A 6 12.26 -16.49 -15.73
N LYS A 7 11.70 -16.79 -16.92
CA LYS A 7 10.27 -16.58 -17.19
C LYS A 7 9.45 -17.56 -16.37
N LYS A 8 8.45 -17.05 -15.65
CA LYS A 8 7.53 -17.87 -14.85
C LYS A 8 6.91 -18.95 -15.76
N PRO A 9 6.90 -20.23 -15.33
CA PRO A 9 6.37 -21.29 -16.16
C PRO A 9 4.88 -21.10 -16.44
N PHE A 10 4.50 -21.09 -17.72
CA PHE A 10 3.14 -20.81 -18.17
C PHE A 10 2.11 -21.81 -17.61
N TYR A 11 2.54 -23.05 -17.34
CA TYR A 11 1.75 -24.14 -16.77
C TYR A 11 1.29 -23.91 -15.31
N LYS A 12 1.79 -22.88 -14.61
CA LYS A 12 1.28 -22.51 -13.27
C LYS A 12 -0.02 -21.72 -13.32
N LYS A 13 -0.44 -21.27 -14.50
CA LYS A 13 -1.69 -20.53 -14.64
C LYS A 13 -2.84 -21.53 -14.85
N TRP A 14 -3.83 -21.50 -13.97
CA TRP A 14 -4.96 -22.45 -13.90
C TRP A 14 -5.66 -22.71 -15.26
N TRP A 15 -5.90 -21.69 -16.07
CA TRP A 15 -6.47 -21.82 -17.42
C TRP A 15 -5.72 -22.77 -18.39
N VAL A 16 -4.42 -23.01 -18.19
CA VAL A 16 -3.65 -23.95 -19.04
C VAL A 16 -4.09 -25.40 -18.84
N TRP A 17 -4.52 -25.77 -17.62
CA TRP A 17 -5.08 -27.09 -17.35
C TRP A 17 -6.47 -27.30 -17.98
N ILE A 18 -7.25 -26.23 -18.12
CA ILE A 18 -8.57 -26.29 -18.80
C ILE A 18 -8.38 -26.60 -20.28
N LEU A 19 -7.41 -25.95 -20.94
CA LEU A 19 -7.09 -26.21 -22.35
C LEU A 19 -6.61 -27.65 -22.60
N ALA A 20 -5.82 -28.20 -21.69
CA ALA A 20 -5.34 -29.59 -21.81
C ALA A 20 -6.48 -30.61 -21.80
N ILE A 21 -7.52 -30.40 -20.97
CA ILE A 21 -8.69 -31.29 -20.91
C ILE A 21 -9.52 -31.23 -22.20
N ILE A 22 -9.66 -30.05 -22.82
CA ILE A 22 -10.43 -29.88 -24.06
C ILE A 22 -9.77 -30.64 -25.22
N ILE A 23 -8.44 -30.60 -25.31
CA ILE A 23 -7.69 -31.31 -26.36
C ILE A 23 -7.80 -32.82 -26.16
N LEU A 24 -7.76 -33.31 -24.91
CA LEU A 24 -7.94 -34.74 -24.60
C LEU A 24 -9.37 -35.24 -24.86
N ALA A 25 -10.39 -34.41 -24.63
CA ALA A 25 -11.78 -34.75 -24.93
C ALA A 25 -12.11 -34.68 -26.43
N GLY A 26 -11.40 -33.85 -27.20
CA GLY A 26 -11.67 -33.62 -28.62
C GLY A 26 -11.22 -34.73 -29.58
N LEU A 27 -10.47 -35.73 -29.10
CA LEU A 27 -9.96 -36.83 -29.94
C LEU A 27 -10.66 -38.18 -29.72
N GLY A 28 -11.65 -38.25 -28.83
CA GLY A 28 -12.33 -39.50 -28.49
C GLY A 28 -13.85 -39.43 -28.64
N GLN A 29 -14.35 -39.62 -29.87
CA GLN A 29 -15.53 -40.45 -30.20
C GLN A 29 -16.00 -40.21 -31.64
N GLY A 30 -15.52 -41.05 -32.55
CA GLY A 30 -16.31 -41.50 -33.69
C GLY A 30 -17.07 -42.79 -33.32
N THR A 31 -18.15 -43.05 -34.06
CA THR A 31 -18.98 -44.28 -34.13
C THR A 31 -19.93 -44.62 -32.97
N GLY A 32 -21.23 -44.78 -33.31
CA GLY A 32 -22.04 -45.87 -32.77
C GLY A 32 -23.37 -45.51 -32.07
N ASP A 33 -24.42 -45.41 -32.88
CA ASP A 33 -25.84 -45.74 -32.67
C ASP A 33 -26.70 -45.33 -31.45
N LYS A 34 -27.88 -44.88 -31.86
CA LYS A 34 -29.08 -44.49 -31.13
C LYS A 34 -29.73 -45.71 -30.46
N LYS A 35 -29.92 -45.67 -29.14
CA LYS A 35 -31.17 -45.94 -28.40
C LYS A 35 -30.84 -46.23 -26.92
N LYS A 36 -31.63 -45.61 -26.03
CA LYS A 36 -31.63 -45.72 -24.54
C LYS A 36 -30.77 -44.67 -23.81
N ALA A 37 -31.35 -43.50 -23.54
CA ALA A 37 -31.02 -42.72 -22.33
C ALA A 37 -32.06 -41.62 -22.03
N GLN A 38 -33.36 -41.90 -22.18
CA GLN A 38 -34.44 -40.95 -21.85
C GLN A 38 -34.70 -40.85 -20.33
N LYS A 39 -33.70 -41.14 -19.47
CA LYS A 39 -33.84 -41.11 -18.00
C LYS A 39 -32.70 -40.41 -17.25
N THR A 40 -31.90 -39.59 -17.92
CA THR A 40 -30.76 -38.88 -17.29
C THR A 40 -30.77 -37.38 -17.57
N ALA A 41 -31.96 -36.77 -17.71
CA ALA A 41 -32.09 -35.34 -18.01
C ALA A 41 -32.52 -34.47 -16.81
N THR A 42 -32.94 -35.06 -15.68
CA THR A 42 -33.53 -34.28 -14.57
C THR A 42 -32.58 -34.06 -13.38
N GLN A 43 -31.44 -34.76 -13.28
CA GLN A 43 -30.51 -34.62 -12.14
C GLN A 43 -29.22 -33.83 -12.43
N GLN A 44 -28.97 -33.39 -13.67
CA GLN A 44 -27.77 -32.61 -14.00
C GLN A 44 -27.97 -31.09 -13.92
N GLU A 45 -29.20 -30.60 -13.84
CA GLU A 45 -29.48 -29.15 -13.86
C GLU A 45 -29.36 -28.52 -12.47
N GLN A 46 -29.72 -29.24 -11.39
CA GLN A 46 -29.61 -28.72 -10.02
C GLN A 46 -28.15 -28.61 -9.51
N LYS A 47 -27.21 -29.46 -9.95
CA LYS A 47 -25.82 -29.43 -9.45
C LYS A 47 -24.96 -28.32 -10.07
N LYS A 48 -25.40 -27.70 -11.18
CA LYS A 48 -24.70 -26.58 -11.84
C LYS A 48 -25.10 -25.20 -11.29
N GLU A 49 -26.27 -25.07 -10.68
CA GLU A 49 -26.78 -23.78 -10.21
C GLU A 49 -26.22 -23.40 -8.82
N ASP A 50 -26.08 -24.37 -7.91
CA ASP A 50 -25.48 -24.15 -6.57
C ASP A 50 -23.97 -23.83 -6.65
N ALA A 51 -23.22 -24.46 -7.56
CA ALA A 51 -21.79 -24.18 -7.74
C ALA A 51 -21.51 -22.79 -8.34
N LYS A 52 -22.45 -22.22 -9.10
CA LYS A 52 -22.33 -20.88 -9.69
C LYS A 52 -22.64 -19.78 -8.66
N ARG A 53 -23.60 -20.01 -7.75
CA ARG A 53 -23.97 -19.05 -6.69
C ARG A 53 -22.91 -18.91 -5.59
N ASP A 54 -22.18 -19.98 -5.25
CA ASP A 54 -21.14 -19.92 -4.21
C ASP A 54 -19.85 -19.23 -4.70
N ALA A 55 -19.50 -19.40 -5.98
CA ALA A 55 -18.38 -18.70 -6.62
C ALA A 55 -18.62 -17.18 -6.75
N GLU A 56 -19.87 -16.77 -7.03
CA GLU A 56 -20.24 -15.36 -7.13
C GLU A 56 -20.26 -14.66 -5.75
N LYS A 57 -20.70 -15.35 -4.69
CA LYS A 57 -20.64 -14.83 -3.31
C LYS A 57 -19.22 -14.66 -2.78
N LYS A 58 -18.28 -15.58 -3.09
CA LYS A 58 -16.86 -15.43 -2.71
C LYS A 58 -16.17 -14.30 -3.49
N ALA A 59 -16.42 -14.17 -4.79
CA ALA A 59 -15.85 -13.08 -5.59
C ALA A 59 -16.37 -11.69 -5.19
N LYS A 60 -17.65 -11.58 -4.77
CA LYS A 60 -18.23 -10.32 -4.28
C LYS A 60 -17.67 -9.94 -2.90
N LYS A 61 -17.53 -10.90 -1.97
CA LYS A 61 -16.89 -10.66 -0.65
C LYS A 61 -15.40 -10.27 -0.75
N GLU A 62 -14.67 -10.78 -1.73
CA GLU A 62 -13.24 -10.46 -1.91
C GLU A 62 -13.04 -9.09 -2.60
N LYS A 63 -13.91 -8.74 -3.56
CA LYS A 63 -13.96 -7.37 -4.12
C LYS A 63 -14.39 -6.33 -3.10
N GLU A 64 -15.33 -6.66 -2.22
CA GLU A 64 -15.81 -5.75 -1.17
C GLU A 64 -14.78 -5.59 -0.03
N LYS A 65 -14.02 -6.65 0.31
CA LYS A 65 -12.85 -6.54 1.21
C LYS A 65 -11.73 -5.68 0.61
N LYS A 66 -11.40 -5.86 -0.68
CA LYS A 66 -10.39 -5.02 -1.34
C LYS A 66 -10.83 -3.56 -1.52
N ALA A 67 -12.12 -3.32 -1.81
CA ALA A 67 -12.66 -1.97 -1.93
C ALA A 67 -12.73 -1.25 -0.56
N LYS A 68 -13.04 -1.96 0.52
CA LYS A 68 -13.05 -1.40 1.87
C LYS A 68 -11.64 -1.14 2.41
N GLU A 69 -10.67 -1.99 2.07
CA GLU A 69 -9.26 -1.80 2.43
C GLU A 69 -8.59 -0.67 1.61
N GLU A 70 -9.04 -0.41 0.38
CA GLU A 70 -8.55 0.70 -0.45
C GLU A 70 -9.24 2.04 -0.13
N ALA A 71 -10.50 2.02 0.32
CA ALA A 71 -11.23 3.22 0.76
C ALA A 71 -10.81 3.72 2.16
N GLU A 72 -10.38 2.84 3.08
CA GLU A 72 -9.85 3.26 4.40
C GLU A 72 -8.41 3.80 4.37
N LYS A 73 -7.62 3.46 3.33
CA LYS A 73 -6.19 3.85 3.25
C LYS A 73 -5.95 5.25 2.66
N LYS A 74 -6.87 5.81 1.88
CA LYS A 74 -6.66 7.08 1.18
C LYS A 74 -6.89 8.34 2.04
N PRO A 75 -7.89 8.43 2.96
CA PRO A 75 -8.06 9.64 3.76
C PRO A 75 -7.09 9.73 4.96
N LYS A 76 -6.74 8.61 5.62
CA LYS A 76 -5.90 8.65 6.84
C LYS A 76 -4.42 9.01 6.61
N LYS A 77 -3.91 8.83 5.40
CA LYS A 77 -2.47 9.01 5.13
C LYS A 77 -2.08 10.49 5.07
N GLU A 78 -2.88 11.30 4.37
CA GLU A 78 -2.61 12.74 4.20
C GLU A 78 -2.76 13.50 5.52
N ASP A 79 -3.76 13.17 6.33
CA ASP A 79 -3.97 13.77 7.66
C ASP A 79 -2.79 13.47 8.62
N ASN A 80 -2.23 12.26 8.53
CA ASN A 80 -1.06 11.86 9.32
C ASN A 80 0.20 12.62 8.87
N GLU A 81 0.42 12.77 7.56
CA GLU A 81 1.56 13.52 7.02
C GLU A 81 1.53 14.99 7.46
N ALA A 82 0.37 15.65 7.37
CA ALA A 82 0.20 17.02 7.84
C ALA A 82 0.58 17.16 9.32
N THR A 83 0.09 16.25 10.17
CA THR A 83 0.39 16.25 11.62
C THR A 83 1.89 16.08 11.89
N LEU A 84 2.55 15.16 11.20
CA LEU A 84 4.00 14.92 11.32
C LEU A 84 4.80 16.15 10.86
N ILE A 85 4.42 16.76 9.73
CA ILE A 85 5.08 17.95 9.21
C ILE A 85 4.94 19.12 10.17
N THR A 86 3.72 19.44 10.63
CA THR A 86 3.51 20.55 11.58
C THR A 86 4.24 20.32 12.89
N THR A 87 4.27 19.08 13.39
CA THR A 87 5.04 18.73 14.58
C THR A 87 6.54 18.95 14.35
N ALA A 88 7.07 18.48 13.23
CA ALA A 88 8.48 18.68 12.85
C ALA A 88 8.81 20.17 12.71
N GLN A 89 7.98 20.96 12.04
CA GLN A 89 8.14 22.43 11.95
C GLN A 89 8.20 23.08 13.34
N GLY A 90 7.33 22.66 14.26
CA GLY A 90 7.34 23.14 15.64
C GLY A 90 8.64 22.81 16.37
N VAL A 91 9.17 21.60 16.17
CA VAL A 91 10.46 21.17 16.72
C VAL A 91 11.62 21.98 16.11
N VAL A 92 11.64 22.15 14.79
CA VAL A 92 12.66 22.95 14.09
C VAL A 92 12.63 24.40 14.60
N LYS A 93 11.45 25.03 14.65
CA LYS A 93 11.30 26.40 15.16
C LYS A 93 11.89 26.58 16.55
N LYS A 94 11.68 25.64 17.47
CA LYS A 94 12.25 25.70 18.84
C LYS A 94 13.78 25.64 18.87
N ASN A 95 14.42 25.12 17.83
CA ASN A 95 15.87 25.00 17.73
C ASN A 95 16.52 26.14 16.91
N LEU A 96 15.74 26.98 16.24
CA LEU A 96 16.25 28.13 15.46
C LEU A 96 16.58 29.33 16.36
N LYS A 97 17.55 30.14 15.93
CA LYS A 97 17.92 31.39 16.61
C LYS A 97 16.84 32.47 16.52
N ALA A 98 16.14 32.54 15.39
CA ALA A 98 15.03 33.47 15.16
C ALA A 98 13.75 32.73 14.73
N PRO A 99 13.04 32.03 15.65
CA PRO A 99 11.93 31.13 15.32
C PRO A 99 10.78 31.79 14.55
N SER A 100 10.54 33.08 14.78
CA SER A 100 9.49 33.87 14.13
C SER A 100 9.78 34.18 12.65
N THR A 101 11.04 34.10 12.24
CA THR A 101 11.47 34.35 10.85
C THR A 101 11.40 33.09 9.98
N ALA A 102 11.18 31.92 10.58
CA ALA A 102 11.21 30.63 9.93
C ALA A 102 10.09 30.49 8.88
N LYS A 103 10.50 30.28 7.63
CA LYS A 103 9.63 29.95 6.51
C LYS A 103 9.91 28.54 6.03
N PHE A 104 8.86 27.75 5.94
CA PHE A 104 8.91 26.35 5.55
C PHE A 104 8.32 26.17 4.15
N PRO A 105 8.64 25.06 3.45
CA PRO A 105 8.03 24.72 2.18
C PRO A 105 6.50 24.77 2.25
N TRP A 106 5.90 25.39 1.23
CA TRP A 106 4.45 25.58 1.15
C TRP A 106 3.72 24.27 0.86
N SER A 107 4.33 23.38 0.08
CA SER A 107 3.74 22.10 -0.30
C SER A 107 4.22 20.97 0.60
N PHE A 108 3.30 20.15 1.09
CA PHE A 108 3.65 18.91 1.81
C PHE A 108 4.47 17.93 0.95
N LYS A 109 4.42 18.07 -0.39
CA LYS A 109 5.22 17.25 -1.31
C LYS A 109 6.72 17.59 -1.30
N GLU A 110 7.11 18.73 -0.73
CA GLU A 110 8.51 19.13 -0.59
C GLU A 110 9.18 18.51 0.65
N TYR A 111 8.42 17.78 1.47
CA TYR A 111 8.93 17.04 2.61
C TYR A 111 9.15 15.57 2.23
N ASN A 112 10.18 14.96 2.82
CA ASN A 112 10.36 13.52 2.77
C ASN A 112 10.05 12.94 4.15
N ILE A 113 9.08 12.03 4.20
CA ILE A 113 8.69 11.34 5.44
C ILE A 113 9.04 9.87 5.29
N GLN A 114 9.83 9.36 6.22
CA GLN A 114 10.21 7.95 6.28
C GLN A 114 9.73 7.34 7.58
N GLU A 115 9.13 6.15 7.48
CA GLU A 115 8.67 5.37 8.63
C GLU A 115 9.67 4.25 8.91
N SER A 116 9.95 4.02 10.19
CA SER A 116 10.77 2.90 10.66
C SER A 116 10.19 2.33 11.94
N LYS A 117 10.52 1.07 12.22
CA LYS A 117 10.04 0.38 13.42
C LYS A 117 10.75 0.94 14.64
N SER A 118 9.96 1.31 15.66
CA SER A 118 10.49 1.52 17.01
C SER A 118 10.81 0.18 17.67
N GLU A 119 11.69 0.21 18.67
CA GLU A 119 11.86 -0.88 19.63
C GLU A 119 10.56 -1.16 20.42
N ASN A 120 9.77 -0.12 20.68
CA ASN A 120 8.43 -0.24 21.24
C ASN A 120 7.40 -0.58 20.16
N LYS A 121 6.74 -1.73 20.30
CA LYS A 121 5.76 -2.26 19.34
C LYS A 121 4.52 -1.37 19.13
N ASP A 122 4.27 -0.43 20.04
CA ASP A 122 3.17 0.51 19.98
C ASP A 122 3.54 1.89 19.45
N MET A 123 4.81 2.08 19.11
CA MET A 123 5.34 3.33 18.57
C MET A 123 5.94 3.12 17.17
N ILE A 124 6.03 4.21 16.42
CA ILE A 124 6.60 4.26 15.08
C ILE A 124 7.59 5.41 15.05
N ILE A 125 8.77 5.20 14.47
CA ILE A 125 9.75 6.27 14.29
C ILE A 125 9.51 6.89 12.91
N TYR A 126 9.22 8.19 12.91
CA TYR A 126 9.10 9.03 11.73
C TYR A 126 10.33 9.90 11.58
N THR A 127 10.92 9.89 10.40
CA THR A 127 11.97 10.83 9.99
C THR A 127 11.38 11.81 8.99
N VAL A 128 11.30 13.08 9.38
CA VAL A 128 10.78 14.16 8.53
C VAL A 128 11.94 15.02 8.09
N THR A 129 12.14 15.12 6.78
CA THR A 129 13.18 15.92 6.15
C THR A 129 12.56 17.02 5.31
N GLY A 130 13.14 18.22 5.36
CA GLY A 130 12.72 19.37 4.57
C GLY A 130 13.75 20.50 4.66
N TYR A 131 13.36 21.70 4.26
CA TYR A 131 14.18 22.90 4.44
C TYR A 131 13.44 23.97 5.24
N VAL A 132 14.19 24.90 5.81
CA VAL A 132 13.67 26.10 6.46
C VAL A 132 14.52 27.30 6.10
N ASP A 133 13.87 28.39 5.69
CA ASP A 133 14.53 29.68 5.51
C ASP A 133 14.35 30.48 6.81
N ALA A 134 15.44 30.83 7.49
CA ALA A 134 15.38 31.57 8.76
C ALA A 134 16.57 32.52 8.90
N GLU A 135 16.42 33.54 9.76
CA GLU A 135 17.52 34.43 10.11
C GLU A 135 18.47 33.78 11.11
N ASN A 136 19.78 33.89 10.83
CA ASN A 136 20.83 33.53 11.78
C ASN A 136 21.17 34.72 12.72
N SER A 137 22.19 34.56 13.57
CA SER A 137 22.62 35.61 14.52
C SER A 137 23.11 36.91 13.86
N PHE A 138 23.30 36.94 12.54
CA PHE A 138 23.74 38.11 11.76
C PHE A 138 22.61 38.71 10.92
N SER A 139 21.35 38.35 11.19
CA SER A 139 20.16 38.79 10.43
C SER A 139 20.19 38.43 8.94
N ALA A 140 21.07 37.51 8.54
CA ALA A 140 21.08 36.95 7.20
C ALA A 140 20.03 35.84 7.11
N LYS A 141 19.19 35.88 6.07
CA LYS A 141 18.24 34.80 5.76
C LYS A 141 18.96 33.70 5.00
N ILE A 142 19.04 32.53 5.62
CA ILE A 142 19.72 31.35 5.06
C ILE A 142 18.72 30.19 5.01
N ARG A 143 18.82 29.39 3.93
CA ARG A 143 18.08 28.14 3.77
C ARG A 143 18.88 27.01 4.37
N ASN A 144 18.35 26.36 5.40
CA ASN A 144 18.95 25.20 6.02
C ASN A 144 18.10 23.96 5.74
N ASN A 145 18.74 22.84 5.44
CA ASN A 145 18.06 21.55 5.45
C ASN A 145 17.89 21.08 6.90
N PHE A 146 16.79 20.42 7.18
CA PHE A 146 16.58 19.81 8.49
C PHE A 146 16.15 18.36 8.37
N ILE A 147 16.47 17.59 9.41
CA ILE A 147 16.02 16.22 9.64
C ILE A 147 15.52 16.17 11.09
N VAL A 148 14.25 15.84 11.27
CA VAL A 148 13.67 15.58 12.59
C VAL A 148 13.30 14.11 12.69
N LYS A 149 13.86 13.41 13.66
CA LYS A 149 13.47 12.05 14.01
C LYS A 149 12.61 12.08 15.26
N MET A 150 11.41 11.55 15.16
CA MET A 150 10.46 11.49 16.27
C MET A 150 9.85 10.10 16.37
N GLU A 151 9.66 9.65 17.60
CA GLU A 151 8.94 8.43 17.93
C GLU A 151 7.52 8.80 18.33
N CYS A 152 6.53 8.33 17.56
CA CYS A 152 5.12 8.70 17.72
C CYS A 152 4.27 7.47 18.07
N THR A 153 3.17 7.70 18.77
CA THR A 153 2.11 6.68 18.89
C THR A 153 1.42 6.48 17.53
N LYS A 154 0.77 5.32 17.33
CA LYS A 154 0.09 4.97 16.07
C LYS A 154 -0.99 5.97 15.64
N ASP A 155 -1.59 6.68 16.60
CA ASP A 155 -2.59 7.73 16.44
C ASP A 155 -2.00 9.14 16.39
N LEU A 156 -0.66 9.28 16.45
CA LEU A 156 0.08 10.55 16.43
C LEU A 156 -0.26 11.53 17.58
N SER A 157 -1.02 11.10 18.60
CA SER A 157 -1.43 11.94 19.73
C SER A 157 -0.28 12.28 20.67
N LYS A 158 0.75 11.43 20.73
CA LYS A 158 1.94 11.62 21.54
C LYS A 158 3.18 11.35 20.71
N TYR A 159 4.22 12.12 20.97
CA TYR A 159 5.52 11.94 20.35
C TYR A 159 6.66 12.24 21.32
N ARG A 160 7.82 11.68 21.02
CA ARG A 160 9.11 12.00 21.63
C ARG A 160 10.09 12.34 20.53
N VAL A 161 10.80 13.47 20.67
CA VAL A 161 11.88 13.84 19.76
C VAL A 161 13.10 12.97 20.09
N LEU A 162 13.63 12.26 19.09
CA LEU A 162 14.83 11.43 19.23
C LEU A 162 16.08 12.19 18.78
N ASP A 163 15.98 12.92 17.67
CA ASP A 163 17.10 13.63 17.06
C ASP A 163 16.61 14.81 16.22
N VAL A 164 17.38 15.90 16.22
CA VAL A 164 17.12 17.09 15.41
C VAL A 164 18.43 17.55 14.81
N ASN A 165 18.50 17.57 13.49
CA ASN A 165 19.64 18.07 12.75
C ASN A 165 19.20 19.20 11.82
N ILE A 166 19.88 20.34 11.89
CA ILE A 166 19.66 21.50 11.01
C ILE A 166 21.02 21.88 10.45
N THR A 167 21.20 21.73 9.14
CA THR A 167 22.47 21.96 8.43
C THR A 167 22.32 23.05 7.39
N GLU A 168 23.29 23.95 7.35
CA GLU A 168 23.51 24.95 6.28
C GLU A 168 23.99 24.29 4.98
#